data_AF-A0A2K8ZAL2-F1
#
_entry.id   AF-A0A2K8ZAL2-F1
#
_cell.length_a   1.000
_cell.length_b   1.000
_cell.length_c   1.000
_cell.angle_alpha   90.00
_cell.angle_beta   90.00
_cell.angle_gamma   90.00
#
_symmetry.space_group_name_H-M   'P 1'
#
loop_
_entity.id
_entity.type
_entity.pdbx_description
1 polymer ?
#
loop_
_entity_poly.entity_id
_entity_poly.type
_entity_poly.pdbx_seq_one_letter_code
_entity_poly.pdbx_strand_id
1 'polypeptide(L)'
;MTHLSIAPSESSLSALIRAAEALLHLSSSDEVLDAYLSIQESMVDVLEAAPDPMAYSHAWNLISCQGQLDLLDSQNGNQEALLRLKQTVSQSVECLPR
;
A
#
# COMPACT_ATOMS: atom_id res chain seq x y z
N MET A 1 -11.77 -31.67 -20.39
CA MET A 1 -11.01 -30.41 -20.23
C MET A 1 -11.68 -29.64 -19.11
N THR A 2 -11.19 -29.80 -17.90
CA THR A 2 -11.68 -29.09 -16.71
C THR A 2 -11.20 -27.65 -16.79
N HIS A 3 -12.13 -26.73 -17.02
CA HIS A 3 -11.88 -25.30 -16.83
C HIS A 3 -11.52 -25.12 -15.36
N LEU A 4 -10.25 -24.79 -15.09
CA LEU A 4 -9.86 -24.23 -13.80
C LEU A 4 -10.71 -22.98 -13.60
N SER A 5 -11.64 -23.03 -12.64
CA SER A 5 -12.25 -21.85 -12.05
C SER A 5 -11.11 -21.00 -11.50
N ILE A 6 -10.69 -20.01 -12.29
CA ILE A 6 -9.92 -18.88 -11.82
C ILE A 6 -10.84 -18.21 -10.80
N ALA A 7 -10.45 -18.26 -9.52
CA ALA A 7 -11.08 -17.43 -8.50
C ALA A 7 -11.18 -16.00 -9.05
N PRO A 8 -12.26 -15.24 -8.80
CA PRO A 8 -12.35 -13.88 -9.29
C PRO A 8 -11.07 -13.14 -8.89
N SER A 9 -10.30 -12.68 -9.87
CA SER A 9 -9.07 -11.93 -9.62
C SER A 9 -9.46 -10.74 -8.76
N GLU A 10 -8.98 -10.73 -7.52
CA GLU A 10 -9.19 -9.60 -6.63
C GLU A 10 -8.75 -8.34 -7.37
N SER A 11 -9.59 -7.29 -7.36
CA SER A 11 -9.21 -6.04 -8.02
C SER A 11 -7.94 -5.49 -7.37
N SER A 12 -7.02 -4.90 -8.14
CA SER A 12 -5.78 -4.33 -7.61
C SER A 12 -6.05 -3.32 -6.47
N LEU A 13 -7.20 -2.65 -6.53
CA LEU A 13 -7.69 -1.77 -5.47
C LEU A 13 -8.00 -2.52 -4.16
N SER A 14 -8.65 -3.68 -4.25
CA SER A 14 -8.94 -4.53 -3.08
C SER A 14 -7.66 -5.11 -2.47
N ALA A 15 -6.71 -5.53 -3.31
CA ALA A 15 -5.40 -5.99 -2.87
C ALA A 15 -4.63 -4.88 -2.12
N LEU A 16 -4.62 -3.66 -2.69
CA LEU A 16 -4.04 -2.47 -2.05
C LEU A 16 -4.64 -2.20 -0.67
N ILE A 17 -5.96 -2.19 -0.55
CA ILE A 17 -6.67 -1.94 0.72
C ILE A 17 -6.30 -2.99 1.76
N ARG A 18 -6.31 -4.27 1.41
CA ARG A 18 -5.95 -5.36 2.32
C ARG A 18 -4.49 -5.28 2.78
N ALA A 19 -3.57 -4.97 1.87
CA ALA A 19 -2.16 -4.82 2.22
C ALA A 19 -1.95 -3.63 3.17
N ALA A 20 -2.65 -2.52 2.94
CA ALA A 20 -2.65 -1.37 3.83
C ALA A 20 -3.20 -1.71 5.23
N GLU A 21 -4.34 -2.40 5.32
CA GLU A 21 -4.92 -2.86 6.59
C GLU A 21 -3.96 -3.80 7.35
N ALA A 22 -3.32 -4.74 6.64
CA ALA A 22 -2.36 -5.66 7.24
C ALA A 22 -1.19 -4.89 7.87
N LEU A 23 -0.62 -3.91 7.16
CA LEU A 23 0.51 -3.11 7.64
C LEU A 23 0.21 -2.39 8.97
N LEU A 24 -1.03 -1.98 9.22
CA LEU A 24 -1.41 -1.30 10.47
C LEU A 24 -1.19 -2.17 11.72
N HIS A 25 -1.22 -3.49 11.57
CA HIS A 25 -1.09 -4.44 12.67
C HIS A 25 0.33 -5.00 12.86
N LEU A 26 1.25 -4.71 11.93
CA LEU A 26 2.63 -5.22 11.99
C LEU A 26 3.49 -4.44 12.98
N SER A 27 4.46 -5.13 13.57
CA SER A 27 5.46 -4.55 14.48
C SER A 27 6.88 -5.02 14.18
N SER A 28 7.03 -6.11 13.42
CA SER A 28 8.33 -6.59 12.93
C SER A 28 8.83 -5.73 11.78
N SER A 29 10.12 -5.36 11.81
CA SER A 29 10.74 -4.52 10.77
C SER A 29 10.68 -5.15 9.38
N ASP A 30 10.96 -6.45 9.29
CA ASP A 30 10.98 -7.18 8.02
C ASP A 30 9.56 -7.32 7.46
N GLU A 31 8.58 -7.66 8.31
CA GLU A 31 7.19 -7.78 7.89
C GLU A 31 6.63 -6.42 7.42
N VAL A 32 7.01 -5.33 8.09
CA VAL A 32 6.61 -3.97 7.69
C VAL A 32 7.19 -3.61 6.32
N LEU A 33 8.45 -3.94 6.05
CA LEU A 33 9.07 -3.70 4.74
C LEU A 33 8.34 -4.47 3.64
N ASP A 34 8.14 -5.77 3.82
CA ASP A 34 7.48 -6.63 2.83
C ASP A 34 6.05 -6.16 2.54
N ALA A 35 5.28 -5.85 3.59
CA ALA A 35 3.93 -5.32 3.44
C ALA A 35 3.92 -3.97 2.71
N TYR A 36 4.88 -3.10 3.01
CA TYR A 36 4.97 -1.79 2.37
C TYR A 36 5.35 -1.89 0.89
N LEU A 37 6.23 -2.82 0.50
CA LEU A 37 6.52 -3.10 -0.91
C LEU A 37 5.28 -3.63 -1.63
N SER A 38 4.53 -4.54 -1.00
CA SER A 38 3.27 -5.05 -1.58
C SER A 38 2.22 -3.96 -1.81
N ILE A 39 2.15 -2.95 -0.93
CA ILE A 39 1.31 -1.76 -1.11
C ILE A 39 1.77 -0.96 -2.34
N GLN A 40 3.08 -0.76 -2.52
CA GLN A 40 3.61 -0.04 -3.68
C GLN A 40 3.30 -0.75 -4.99
N GLU A 41 3.51 -2.07 -5.05
CA GLU A 41 3.18 -2.89 -6.22
C GLU A 41 1.68 -2.81 -6.54
N SER A 42 0.82 -3.00 -5.54
CA SER A 42 -0.63 -2.91 -5.73
C SER A 42 -1.08 -1.52 -6.19
N MET A 43 -0.45 -0.45 -5.71
CA MET A 43 -0.75 0.91 -6.14
C MET A 43 -0.31 1.16 -7.59
N VAL A 44 0.82 0.60 -8.01
CA VAL A 44 1.26 0.66 -9.42
C VAL A 44 0.25 -0.07 -10.30
N ASP A 45 -0.20 -1.27 -9.92
CA ASP A 45 -1.23 -2.01 -10.67
C ASP A 45 -2.54 -1.21 -10.80
N VAL A 46 -2.95 -0.52 -9.73
CA VAL A 46 -4.12 0.39 -9.77
C VAL A 46 -3.90 1.53 -10.76
N LEU A 47 -2.74 2.17 -10.75
CA LEU A 47 -2.40 3.27 -11.66
C LEU A 47 -2.36 2.82 -13.12
N GLU A 48 -1.83 1.63 -13.41
CA GLU A 48 -1.76 1.08 -14.77
C GLU A 48 -3.14 0.70 -15.32
N ALA A 49 -4.04 0.24 -14.44
CA ALA A 49 -5.41 -0.13 -14.81
C ALA A 49 -6.38 1.08 -14.86
N ALA A 50 -6.02 2.20 -14.24
CA ALA A 50 -6.92 3.35 -14.10
C ALA A 50 -7.15 4.07 -15.44
N PRO A 51 -8.40 4.44 -15.77
CA PRO A 51 -8.68 5.27 -16.95
C PRO A 51 -8.14 6.71 -16.80
N ASP A 52 -8.02 7.19 -15.57
CA ASP A 52 -7.36 8.45 -15.21
C ASP A 52 -6.41 8.23 -14.02
N PRO A 53 -5.12 7.95 -14.26
CA PRO A 53 -4.14 7.76 -13.19
C PRO A 53 -3.91 9.02 -12.35
N MET A 54 -4.20 10.21 -12.87
CA MET A 54 -3.99 11.46 -12.14
C MET A 54 -4.92 11.58 -10.93
N ALA A 55 -6.09 10.93 -10.96
CA ALA A 55 -7.02 10.86 -9.84
C ALA A 55 -6.41 10.19 -8.59
N TYR A 56 -5.38 9.37 -8.76
CA TYR A 56 -4.69 8.65 -7.68
C TYR A 56 -3.38 9.32 -7.25
N SER A 57 -2.97 10.41 -7.91
CA SER A 57 -1.66 11.05 -7.71
C SER A 57 -1.39 11.49 -6.27
N HIS A 58 -2.42 11.92 -5.54
CA HIS A 58 -2.27 12.29 -4.13
C HIS A 58 -1.96 11.08 -3.24
N ALA A 59 -2.72 9.99 -3.41
CA ALA A 59 -2.49 8.73 -2.69
C ALA A 59 -1.11 8.14 -3.04
N TRP A 60 -0.72 8.18 -4.31
CA TRP A 60 0.61 7.75 -4.74
C TRP A 60 1.71 8.56 -4.07
N ASN A 61 1.63 9.89 -4.07
CA ASN A 61 2.65 10.74 -3.44
C ASN A 61 2.80 10.47 -1.94
N LEU A 62 1.71 10.19 -1.22
CA LEU A 62 1.78 9.82 0.19
C LEU A 62 2.58 8.53 0.37
N ILE A 63 2.30 7.50 -0.43
CA ILE A 63 3.06 6.25 -0.40
C ILE A 63 4.49 6.50 -0.86
N SER A 64 4.72 6.91 -2.11
CA SER A 64 6.04 6.92 -2.76
C SER A 64 7.03 7.92 -2.17
N CYS A 65 6.58 8.96 -1.48
CA CYS A 65 7.47 9.97 -0.91
C CYS A 65 7.47 9.91 0.63
N GLN A 66 6.34 10.23 1.26
CA GLN A 66 6.28 10.31 2.72
C GLN A 66 6.46 8.93 3.36
N GLY A 67 5.77 7.92 2.85
CA GLY A 67 5.88 6.56 3.37
C GLY A 67 7.29 5.98 3.24
N GLN A 68 8.02 6.31 2.17
CA GLN A 68 9.41 5.82 2.00
C GLN A 68 10.35 6.40 3.06
N LEU A 69 10.20 7.69 3.40
CA LEU A 69 10.98 8.33 4.44
C LEU A 69 10.69 7.72 5.82
N ASP A 70 9.40 7.57 6.16
CA ASP A 70 9.01 7.00 7.45
C ASP A 70 9.40 5.51 7.57
N LEU A 71 9.36 4.75 6.48
CA LEU A 71 9.87 3.38 6.44
C LEU A 71 11.38 3.36 6.70
N LEU A 72 12.17 4.19 6.02
CA LEU A 72 13.62 4.23 6.22
C LEU A 72 13.97 4.53 7.68
N ASP A 73 13.32 5.53 8.27
CA ASP A 73 13.50 5.86 9.68
C ASP A 73 13.08 4.71 10.59
N SER A 74 11.97 4.01 10.29
CA SER A 74 11.51 2.87 11.09
C SER A 74 12.49 1.69 11.05
N GLN A 75 13.08 1.41 9.88
CA GLN A 75 14.12 0.38 9.71
C GLN A 75 15.38 0.67 10.53
N ASN A 76 15.63 1.94 10.86
CA ASN A 76 16.70 2.36 11.77
C ASN A 76 16.31 2.29 13.27
N GLY A 77 15.18 1.66 13.60
CA GLY A 77 14.70 1.48 14.96
C GLY A 77 13.85 2.63 15.50
N ASN A 78 13.46 3.60 14.65
CA ASN A 78 12.59 4.69 15.07
C ASN A 78 11.12 4.25 15.14
N GLN A 79 10.64 3.96 16.34
CA GLN A 79 9.26 3.52 16.57
C GLN A 79 8.22 4.61 16.24
N GLU A 80 8.55 5.90 16.40
CA GLU A 80 7.65 6.98 16.03
C GLU A 80 7.48 7.06 14.51
N ALA A 81 8.54 6.75 13.76
CA ALA A 81 8.47 6.67 12.30
C ALA A 81 7.56 5.53 11.84
N LEU A 82 7.55 4.38 12.53
CA LEU A 82 6.58 3.32 12.25
C LEU A 82 5.13 3.79 12.44
N LEU A 83 4.85 4.58 13.48
CA LEU A 83 3.51 5.14 13.69
C LEU A 83 3.13 6.11 12.57
N ARG A 84 4.05 6.99 12.15
CA ARG A 84 3.83 7.89 11.01
C ARG A 84 3.63 7.13 9.71
N LEU A 85 4.43 6.10 9.44
CA LEU A 85 4.28 5.23 8.28
C LEU A 85 2.86 4.65 8.21
N LYS A 86 2.39 4.07 9.31
CA LYS A 86 1.03 3.52 9.41
C LYS A 86 -0.05 4.57 9.13
N GLN A 87 0.14 5.78 9.68
CA GLN A 87 -0.78 6.89 9.45
C GLN A 87 -0.77 7.33 7.98
N THR A 88 0.41 7.44 7.36
CA THR A 88 0.56 7.78 5.93
C THR A 88 -0.11 6.75 5.03
N VAL A 89 0.06 5.47 5.32
CA VAL A 89 -0.60 4.38 4.59
C VAL A 89 -2.12 4.48 4.73
N SER A 90 -2.65 4.66 5.93
CA SER A 90 -4.09 4.86 6.17
C SER A 90 -4.65 6.05 5.38
N GLN A 91 -3.97 7.20 5.45
CA GLN A 91 -4.37 8.40 4.73
C GLN A 91 -4.37 8.20 3.21
N SER A 92 -3.36 7.48 2.68
CA SER A 92 -3.30 7.22 1.25
C SER A 92 -4.52 6.46 0.73
N VAL A 93 -5.01 5.48 1.51
CA VAL A 93 -6.20 4.70 1.17
C VAL A 93 -7.47 5.53 1.29
N GLU A 94 -7.59 6.38 2.32
CA GLU A 94 -8.73 7.29 2.49
C GLU A 94 -8.85 8.32 1.35
N CYS A 95 -7.74 8.67 0.71
CA CYS A 95 -7.68 9.61 -0.41
C CYS A 95 -7.93 8.98 -1.78
N LEU A 96 -8.15 7.66 -1.87
CA LEU A 96 -8.44 7.01 -3.14
C LEU A 96 -9.79 7.50 -3.72
N PRO A 97 -9.88 7.71 -5.04
CA PRO A 97 -11.15 8.05 -5.69
C PRO A 97 -12.18 6.92 -5.51
N ARG A 98 -13.45 7.29 -5.28
CA ARG A 98 -14.58 6.39 -5.04
C ARG A 98 -15.32 6.01 -6.31
#